data_AF-A0A418GLA2-F1
#
_entry.id   AF-A0A418GLA2-F1
#
_cell.length_a   1.000
_cell.length_b   1.000
_cell.length_c   1.000
_cell.angle_alpha   90.00
_cell.angle_beta   90.00
_cell.angle_gamma   90.00
#
_symmetry.space_group_name_H-M   'P 1'
#
loop_
_entity.id
_entity.type
_entity.pdbx_description
1 polymer ?
#
loop_
_entity_poly.entity_id
_entity_poly.type
_entity_poly.pdbx_seq_one_letter_code
_entity_poly.pdbx_strand_id
1 'polypeptide(L)'
;MTTIVDSNLPVARPSWDHSRLESRIVHLGCGAFHRAHQALYTHHLLESTDSDWGICEVNLMPGNDRVLIENLKKQQLLYTVAEKGAESTELKIIGSMKEALHPEIDGCEGILNAMARPQTAIVSLTVTEKGYCADAASGQLDLNNPLIKHDLE
;
A
#
# COMPACT_ATOMS: atom_id res chain seq x y z
N MET A 1 -21.03 -10.31 1.55
CA MET A 1 -20.31 -9.77 2.73
C MET A 1 -20.49 -8.27 2.70
N THR A 2 -20.82 -7.66 3.83
CA THR A 2 -20.94 -6.20 3.97
C THR A 2 -19.55 -5.56 3.90
N THR A 3 -19.33 -4.60 3.00
CA THR A 3 -18.06 -3.87 2.83
C THR A 3 -18.16 -2.45 3.38
N ILE A 4 -17.03 -1.76 3.57
CA ILE A 4 -17.04 -0.33 3.89
C ILE A 4 -17.83 0.45 2.83
N VAL A 5 -17.68 0.12 1.56
CA VAL A 5 -18.34 0.79 0.43
C VAL A 5 -19.86 0.73 0.57
N ASP A 6 -20.40 -0.43 0.89
CA ASP A 6 -21.84 -0.69 0.87
C ASP A 6 -22.52 -0.44 2.23
N SER A 7 -21.74 0.02 3.23
CA SER A 7 -22.23 0.25 4.60
C SER A 7 -22.52 1.71 4.89
N ASN A 8 -23.63 1.98 5.59
CA ASN A 8 -23.85 3.28 6.20
C ASN A 8 -23.16 3.32 7.59
N LEU A 9 -21.89 3.71 7.61
CA LEU A 9 -21.08 3.83 8.84
C LEU A 9 -21.17 5.25 9.40
N PRO A 10 -21.29 5.45 10.72
CA PRO A 10 -21.28 6.78 11.36
C PRO A 10 -19.85 7.34 11.46
N VAL A 11 -19.11 7.31 10.35
CA VAL A 11 -17.72 7.76 10.24
C VAL A 11 -17.59 8.60 8.97
N ALA A 12 -16.88 9.72 9.03
CA ALA A 12 -16.65 10.57 7.87
C ALA A 12 -15.92 9.78 6.76
N ARG A 13 -16.35 10.03 5.52
CA ARG A 13 -15.74 9.45 4.32
C ARG A 13 -14.86 10.49 3.63
N PRO A 14 -13.86 10.05 2.83
CA PRO A 14 -13.15 10.96 1.94
C PRO A 14 -14.13 11.77 1.10
N SER A 15 -13.89 13.07 0.94
CA SER A 15 -14.70 13.98 0.12
C SER A 15 -14.37 13.89 -1.38
N TRP A 16 -13.53 12.94 -1.76
CA TRP A 16 -13.16 12.62 -3.13
C TRP A 16 -13.43 11.15 -3.44
N ASP A 17 -13.51 10.85 -4.72
CA ASP A 17 -13.56 9.47 -5.20
C ASP A 17 -12.21 9.04 -5.79
N HIS A 18 -12.16 7.78 -6.18
CA HIS A 18 -10.99 7.16 -6.77
C HIS A 18 -10.50 7.83 -8.06
N SER A 19 -11.40 8.48 -8.82
CA SER A 19 -11.06 9.09 -10.11
C SER A 19 -10.17 10.32 -9.98
N ARG A 20 -10.20 10.99 -8.81
CA ARG A 20 -9.30 12.12 -8.51
C ARG A 20 -7.83 11.71 -8.45
N LEU A 21 -7.55 10.47 -8.07
CA LEU A 21 -6.19 10.03 -7.76
C LEU A 21 -5.46 9.51 -8.99
N GLU A 22 -4.16 9.81 -9.04
CA GLU A 22 -3.17 9.22 -9.94
C GLU A 22 -2.16 8.41 -9.12
N SER A 23 -1.77 7.23 -9.61
CA SER A 23 -0.78 6.36 -8.96
C SER A 23 0.62 6.95 -9.09
N ARG A 24 0.95 7.90 -8.21
CA ARG A 24 2.25 8.61 -8.18
C ARG A 24 3.26 7.98 -7.25
N ILE A 25 2.81 7.15 -6.31
CA ILE A 25 3.64 6.38 -5.38
C ILE A 25 3.36 4.90 -5.61
N VAL A 26 4.39 4.09 -5.79
CA VAL A 26 4.31 2.64 -5.64
C VAL A 26 4.86 2.26 -4.26
N HIS A 27 4.10 1.53 -3.45
CA HIS A 27 4.55 1.09 -2.14
C HIS A 27 4.76 -0.43 -2.11
N LEU A 28 5.98 -0.88 -1.82
CA LEU A 28 6.33 -2.29 -1.67
C LEU A 28 6.22 -2.70 -0.20
N GLY A 29 5.31 -3.63 0.09
CA GLY A 29 4.99 -4.09 1.44
C GLY A 29 3.82 -3.31 2.05
N CYS A 30 2.60 -3.56 1.60
CA CYS A 30 1.38 -3.02 2.20
C CYS A 30 1.11 -3.65 3.59
N GLY A 31 1.90 -3.26 4.59
CA GLY A 31 1.78 -3.68 5.98
C GLY A 31 0.83 -2.80 6.80
N ALA A 32 0.61 -3.19 8.06
CA ALA A 32 -0.17 -2.40 9.01
C ALA A 32 0.48 -1.04 9.30
N PHE A 33 1.81 -0.99 9.41
CA PHE A 33 2.55 0.26 9.62
C PHE A 33 2.36 1.23 8.45
N HIS A 34 2.50 0.74 7.21
CA HIS A 34 2.28 1.58 6.03
C HIS A 34 0.89 2.22 6.02
N ARG A 35 -0.13 1.38 6.21
CA ARG A 35 -1.54 1.79 6.26
C ARG A 35 -1.84 2.79 7.37
N ALA A 36 -1.20 2.67 8.52
CA ALA A 36 -1.39 3.59 9.64
C ALA A 36 -0.46 4.81 9.61
N HIS A 37 0.47 4.90 8.65
CA HIS A 37 1.48 5.95 8.61
C HIS A 37 1.56 6.63 7.24
N GLN A 38 2.30 6.10 6.26
CA GLN A 38 2.52 6.83 5.00
C GLN A 38 1.22 7.02 4.21
N ALA A 39 0.35 6.01 4.17
CA ALA A 39 -0.96 6.13 3.54
C ALA A 39 -1.90 7.09 4.30
N LEU A 40 -1.80 7.16 5.63
CA LEU A 40 -2.54 8.13 6.46
C LEU A 40 -2.08 9.57 6.20
N TYR A 41 -0.77 9.83 6.16
CA TYR A 41 -0.26 11.16 5.80
C TYR A 41 -0.65 11.57 4.38
N THR A 42 -0.62 10.63 3.42
CA THR A 42 -1.09 10.89 2.05
C THR A 42 -2.59 11.21 2.04
N HIS A 43 -3.38 10.54 2.87
CA HIS A 43 -4.80 10.86 3.04
C HIS A 43 -5.01 12.28 3.58
N HIS A 44 -4.28 12.70 4.62
CA HIS A 44 -4.38 14.07 5.14
C HIS A 44 -3.97 15.15 4.11
N LEU A 45 -3.00 14.86 3.24
CA LEU A 45 -2.67 15.73 2.11
C LEU A 45 -3.88 15.89 1.17
N LEU A 46 -4.56 14.80 0.85
CA LEU A 46 -5.74 14.80 -0.01
C LEU A 46 -6.95 15.49 0.64
N GLU A 47 -7.08 15.42 1.96
CA GLU A 47 -8.12 16.15 2.73
C GLU A 47 -7.89 17.66 2.71
N SER A 48 -6.63 18.10 2.78
CA SER A 48 -6.26 19.51 2.99
C SER A 48 -5.94 20.28 1.71
N THR A 49 -5.86 19.60 0.56
CA THR A 49 -5.47 20.20 -0.72
C THR A 49 -6.26 19.58 -1.88
N ASP A 50 -6.08 20.09 -3.10
CA ASP A 50 -6.59 19.49 -4.35
C ASP A 50 -5.58 18.51 -5.00
N SER A 51 -4.62 18.00 -4.23
CA SER A 51 -3.63 17.01 -4.70
C SER A 51 -4.29 15.76 -5.32
N ASP A 52 -3.61 15.12 -6.26
CA ASP A 52 -4.02 13.87 -6.90
C ASP A 52 -3.09 12.69 -6.54
N TRP A 53 -2.21 12.86 -5.56
CA TRP A 53 -1.23 11.84 -5.19
C TRP A 53 -1.90 10.63 -4.54
N GLY A 54 -2.08 9.56 -5.32
CA GLY A 54 -2.53 8.25 -4.89
C GLY A 54 -1.39 7.22 -4.81
N ILE A 55 -1.64 6.16 -4.04
CA ILE A 55 -0.70 5.06 -3.82
C ILE A 55 -1.15 3.81 -4.58
N CYS A 56 -0.23 3.20 -5.32
CA CYS A 56 -0.32 1.84 -5.82
C CYS A 56 0.35 0.90 -4.82
N GLU A 57 -0.45 0.16 -4.07
CA GLU A 57 0.02 -0.83 -3.10
C GLU A 57 0.54 -2.08 -3.81
N VAL A 58 1.64 -2.64 -3.33
CA VAL A 58 2.19 -3.89 -3.85
C VAL A 58 2.60 -4.79 -2.69
N ASN A 59 2.12 -6.02 -2.70
CA ASN A 59 2.66 -7.09 -1.87
C ASN A 59 3.22 -8.20 -2.77
N LEU A 60 4.33 -8.81 -2.34
CA LEU A 60 5.08 -9.78 -3.14
C LEU A 60 4.97 -11.21 -2.61
N MET A 61 4.72 -11.38 -1.31
CA MET A 61 4.70 -12.71 -0.70
C MET A 61 3.36 -13.41 -0.96
N PRO A 62 3.34 -14.73 -1.17
CA PRO A 62 2.09 -15.47 -1.29
C PRO A 62 1.29 -15.52 0.02
N GLY A 63 0.05 -16.01 -0.05
CA GLY A 63 -0.77 -16.26 1.14
C GLY A 63 -1.47 -15.01 1.67
N ASN A 64 -1.18 -14.61 2.92
CA ASN A 64 -1.89 -13.51 3.59
C ASN A 64 -1.78 -12.18 2.85
N ASP A 65 -0.64 -11.95 2.22
CA ASP A 65 -0.33 -10.77 1.42
C ASP A 65 -1.25 -10.67 0.18
N ARG A 66 -1.44 -11.78 -0.54
CA ARG A 66 -2.41 -11.90 -1.64
C ARG A 66 -3.84 -11.65 -1.16
N VAL A 67 -4.24 -12.31 -0.07
CA VAL A 67 -5.60 -12.19 0.50
C VAL A 67 -5.89 -10.74 0.91
N LEU A 68 -4.91 -10.04 1.46
CA LEU A 68 -5.02 -8.63 1.79
C LEU A 68 -5.30 -7.77 0.55
N ILE A 69 -4.54 -7.96 -0.54
CA ILE A 69 -4.74 -7.22 -1.79
C ILE A 69 -6.13 -7.47 -2.36
N GLU A 70 -6.62 -8.71 -2.35
CA GLU A 70 -7.99 -9.03 -2.76
C GLU A 70 -9.05 -8.34 -1.89
N ASN A 71 -8.84 -8.30 -0.57
CA ASN A 71 -9.76 -7.64 0.35
C ASN A 71 -9.78 -6.12 0.16
N LEU A 72 -8.63 -5.49 -0.08
CA LEU A 72 -8.57 -4.07 -0.44
C LEU A 72 -9.34 -3.81 -1.75
N LYS A 73 -9.10 -4.61 -2.80
CA LYS A 73 -9.83 -4.49 -4.09
C LYS A 73 -11.35 -4.59 -3.90
N LYS A 74 -11.83 -5.53 -3.08
CA LYS A 74 -13.27 -5.69 -2.74
C LYS A 74 -13.88 -4.50 -2.00
N GLN A 75 -13.06 -3.69 -1.34
CA GLN A 75 -13.50 -2.50 -0.59
C GLN A 75 -13.26 -1.20 -1.36
N GLN A 76 -13.08 -1.25 -2.68
CA GLN A 76 -12.67 -0.08 -3.48
C GLN A 76 -11.45 0.63 -2.90
N LEU A 77 -10.53 -0.16 -2.33
CA LEU A 77 -9.28 0.28 -1.69
C LEU A 77 -9.47 1.16 -0.45
N LEU A 78 -10.70 1.23 0.08
CA LEU A 78 -10.97 1.85 1.37
C LEU A 78 -10.61 0.89 2.50
N TYR A 79 -10.06 1.45 3.57
CA TYR A 79 -9.84 0.75 4.83
C TYR A 79 -9.97 1.73 6.00
N THR A 80 -9.97 1.23 7.23
CA THR A 80 -10.10 2.06 8.42
C THR A 80 -8.80 2.10 9.20
N VAL A 81 -8.43 3.29 9.68
CA VAL A 81 -7.44 3.49 10.73
C VAL A 81 -8.17 3.87 12.01
N ALA A 82 -7.79 3.26 13.13
CA ALA A 82 -8.27 3.61 14.45
C ALA A 82 -7.14 4.29 15.24
N GLU A 83 -7.28 5.58 15.50
CA GLU A 83 -6.37 6.36 16.33
C GLU A 83 -6.86 6.29 17.77
N LYS A 84 -6.14 5.56 18.61
CA LYS A 84 -6.52 5.34 20.01
C LYS A 84 -5.65 6.18 20.93
N GLY A 85 -6.25 7.16 21.57
CA GLY A 85 -5.67 7.94 22.67
C GLY A 85 -6.11 7.41 24.04
N ALA A 86 -5.77 8.16 25.09
CA ALA A 86 -6.19 7.85 26.47
C ALA A 86 -7.72 7.99 26.67
N GLU A 87 -8.31 9.04 26.08
CA GLU A 87 -9.71 9.44 26.33
C GLU A 87 -10.68 8.96 25.24
N SER A 88 -10.19 8.74 24.02
CA SER A 88 -11.04 8.45 22.87
C SER A 88 -10.36 7.57 21.83
N THR A 89 -11.20 6.97 20.99
CA THR A 89 -10.77 6.32 19.74
C THR A 89 -11.45 7.02 18.59
N GLU A 90 -10.67 7.54 17.66
CA GLU A 90 -11.16 8.10 16.41
C GLU A 90 -11.01 7.07 15.30
N LEU A 91 -12.03 6.93 14.46
CA LEU A 91 -11.99 6.09 13.28
C LEU A 91 -11.91 6.99 12.04
N LYS A 92 -10.99 6.67 11.13
CA LYS A 92 -10.85 7.37 9.83
C LYS A 92 -10.96 6.35 8.70
N ILE A 93 -11.82 6.62 7.72
CA ILE A 93 -11.88 5.86 6.48
C ILE A 93 -10.84 6.43 5.53
N ILE A 94 -9.79 5.66 5.26
CA ILE A 94 -8.68 6.08 4.42
C ILE A 94 -8.97 5.78 2.96
N GLY A 95 -8.73 6.79 2.12
CA GLY A 95 -8.95 6.77 0.67
C GLY A 95 -7.78 7.31 -0.13
N SER A 96 -6.55 7.07 0.30
CA SER A 96 -5.32 7.47 -0.41
C SER A 96 -4.79 6.40 -1.38
N MET A 97 -5.34 5.19 -1.34
CA MET A 97 -4.96 4.09 -2.24
C MET A 97 -5.71 4.17 -3.58
N LYS A 98 -4.95 4.18 -4.68
CA LYS A 98 -5.44 4.15 -6.06
C LYS A 98 -5.40 2.75 -6.66
N GLU A 99 -4.39 1.96 -6.36
CA GLU A 99 -4.27 0.60 -6.90
C GLU A 99 -3.73 -0.33 -5.82
N ALA A 100 -3.94 -1.63 -6.02
CA ALA A 100 -3.33 -2.67 -5.20
C ALA A 100 -2.98 -3.84 -6.11
N LEU A 101 -1.73 -4.29 -6.10
CA LEU A 101 -1.20 -5.29 -7.01
C LEU A 101 -0.53 -6.43 -6.24
N HIS A 102 -0.57 -7.62 -6.84
CA HIS A 102 0.12 -8.80 -6.35
C HIS A 102 0.60 -9.67 -7.52
N PRO A 103 1.80 -10.30 -7.47
CA PRO A 103 2.30 -11.10 -8.59
C PRO A 103 1.35 -12.21 -9.04
N GLU A 104 0.70 -12.91 -8.11
CA GLU A 104 -0.26 -13.98 -8.44
C GLU A 104 -1.60 -13.49 -9.00
N ILE A 105 -1.88 -12.18 -8.99
CA ILE A 105 -3.13 -11.59 -9.51
C ILE A 105 -2.84 -10.80 -10.79
N ASP A 106 -1.78 -9.99 -10.76
CA ASP A 106 -1.47 -8.96 -11.74
C ASP A 106 -0.17 -9.28 -12.53
N GLY A 107 0.56 -10.33 -12.14
CA GLY A 107 1.84 -10.72 -12.73
C GLY A 107 3.01 -9.82 -12.31
N CYS A 108 4.24 -10.33 -12.41
CA CYS A 108 5.44 -9.52 -12.19
C CYS A 108 5.51 -8.34 -13.19
N GLU A 109 5.09 -8.57 -14.43
CA GLU A 109 5.02 -7.53 -15.46
C GLU A 109 4.05 -6.40 -15.09
N GLY A 110 2.90 -6.71 -14.47
CA GLY A 110 1.97 -5.69 -14.00
C GLY A 110 2.59 -4.75 -12.96
N ILE A 111 3.41 -5.30 -12.07
CA ILE A 111 4.12 -4.53 -11.04
C ILE A 111 5.23 -3.69 -11.67
N LEU A 112 6.05 -4.27 -12.55
CA LEU A 112 7.09 -3.54 -13.28
C LEU A 112 6.49 -2.39 -14.10
N ASN A 113 5.38 -2.64 -14.79
CA ASN A 113 4.65 -1.63 -15.53
C ASN A 113 4.16 -0.51 -14.62
N ALA A 114 3.63 -0.81 -13.44
CA ALA A 114 3.23 0.21 -12.46
C ALA A 114 4.40 1.07 -11.99
N MET A 115 5.55 0.46 -11.71
CA MET A 115 6.77 1.17 -11.31
C MET A 115 7.35 2.03 -12.45
N ALA A 116 7.18 1.61 -13.71
CA ALA A 116 7.71 2.29 -14.89
C ALA A 116 6.80 3.39 -15.48
N ARG A 117 5.58 3.59 -14.94
CA ARG A 117 4.66 4.63 -15.44
C ARG A 117 5.31 6.02 -15.33
N PRO A 118 5.17 6.90 -16.34
CA PRO A 118 5.79 8.23 -16.31
C PRO A 118 5.37 9.11 -15.12
N GLN A 119 4.17 8.90 -14.57
CA GLN A 119 3.66 9.62 -13.42
C GLN A 119 4.11 9.04 -12.07
N THR A 120 4.63 7.82 -12.03
CA THR A 120 5.19 7.22 -10.82
C THR A 120 6.46 7.99 -10.46
N ALA A 121 6.40 8.75 -9.37
CA ALA A 121 7.49 9.60 -8.91
C ALA A 121 8.27 8.98 -7.75
N ILE A 122 7.66 8.06 -7.00
CA ILE A 122 8.25 7.46 -5.79
C ILE A 122 7.99 5.96 -5.77
N VAL A 123 9.02 5.17 -5.47
CA VAL A 123 8.90 3.80 -4.96
C VAL A 123 9.31 3.83 -3.50
N SER A 124 8.39 3.44 -2.60
CA SER A 124 8.62 3.41 -1.15
C SER A 124 8.48 2.00 -0.60
N LEU A 125 9.08 1.71 0.55
CA LEU A 125 9.21 0.33 1.05
C LEU A 125 8.90 0.22 2.54
N THR A 126 8.15 -0.82 2.94
CA THR A 126 8.11 -1.33 4.31
C THR A 126 8.26 -2.86 4.33
N VAL A 127 9.40 -3.33 3.82
CA VAL A 127 9.70 -4.76 3.59
C VAL A 127 10.33 -5.49 4.80
N THR A 128 10.36 -4.86 5.97
CA THR A 128 11.18 -5.24 7.15
C THR A 128 12.68 -5.22 6.87
N GLU A 129 13.50 -5.36 7.91
CA GLU A 129 14.96 -5.37 7.80
C GLU A 129 15.46 -6.53 6.93
N LYS A 130 14.79 -7.70 7.00
CA LYS A 130 15.16 -8.88 6.22
C LYS A 130 14.87 -8.72 4.73
N GLY A 131 13.92 -7.86 4.35
CA GLY A 131 13.54 -7.62 2.96
C GLY A 131 14.66 -6.98 2.13
N TYR A 132 15.66 -6.38 2.77
CA TYR A 132 16.83 -5.81 2.10
C TYR A 132 17.88 -6.86 1.69
N CYS A 133 17.71 -8.12 2.11
CA CYS A 133 18.64 -9.22 1.81
C CYS A 133 20.11 -8.88 2.16
N ALA A 134 20.33 -8.08 3.21
CA ALA A 134 21.66 -7.68 3.65
C ALA A 134 22.26 -8.74 4.59
N ASP A 135 23.56 -9.01 4.44
CA ASP A 135 24.34 -9.74 5.42
C ASP A 135 24.42 -8.94 6.72
N ALA A 136 24.03 -9.56 7.84
CA ALA A 136 23.86 -8.86 9.11
C ALA A 136 25.17 -8.34 9.70
N ALA A 137 26.32 -8.95 9.35
CA ALA A 137 27.62 -8.54 9.88
C ALA A 137 28.22 -7.37 9.09
N SER A 138 28.10 -7.38 7.76
CA SER A 138 28.70 -6.40 6.87
C SER A 138 27.75 -5.29 6.41
N GLY A 139 26.44 -5.51 6.50
CA GLY A 139 25.41 -4.62 5.96
C GLY A 139 25.37 -4.56 4.42
N GLN A 140 26.15 -5.40 3.73
CA GLN A 140 26.18 -5.47 2.27
C GLN A 140 25.14 -6.47 1.75
N LEU A 141 24.80 -6.37 0.47
CA LEU A 141 23.91 -7.34 -0.18
C LEU A 141 24.49 -8.76 -0.08
N ASP A 142 23.71 -9.71 0.42
CA ASP A 142 24.07 -11.12 0.43
C ASP A 142 23.78 -11.77 -0.93
N LEU A 143 24.80 -11.82 -1.79
CA LEU A 143 24.74 -12.48 -3.10
C LEU A 143 24.53 -14.00 -3.00
N ASN A 144 24.64 -14.60 -1.81
CA ASN A 144 24.33 -16.02 -1.63
C ASN A 144 22.85 -16.28 -1.31
N ASN A 145 22.07 -15.24 -1.01
CA ASN A 145 20.65 -15.35 -0.73
C ASN A 145 19.92 -15.99 -1.93
N PRO A 146 19.13 -17.06 -1.73
CA PRO A 146 18.42 -17.73 -2.82
C PRO A 146 17.50 -16.81 -3.64
N LEU A 147 16.90 -15.81 -3.01
CA LEU A 147 16.03 -14.83 -3.69
C LEU A 147 16.84 -13.92 -4.62
N ILE A 148 18.04 -13.50 -4.19
CA ILE A 148 18.93 -12.68 -5.01
C ILE A 148 19.48 -13.48 -6.20
N LYS A 149 19.84 -14.76 -5.99
CA LYS A 149 20.30 -15.63 -7.08
C LYS A 149 19.20 -15.86 -8.12
N HIS A 150 17.98 -16.12 -7.66
CA HIS A 150 16.82 -16.28 -8.54
C HIS A 150 16.60 -15.06 -9.45
N ASP A 151 16.75 -13.84 -8.91
CA ASP A 151 16.52 -12.62 -9.69
C ASP A 151 17.67 -12.26 -10.66
N LEU A 152 18.87 -12.86 -10.49
CA LEU A 152 20.03 -12.63 -11.37
C LEU A 152 20.12 -13.60 -12.56
N GLU A 153 19.47 -14.75 -12.48
CA GLU A 153 19.45 -15.81 -13.51
C GLU A 153 18.25 -15.67 -14.46
#